data_AF-A0A1E5MMV7-F1
#
_entry.id   AF-A0A1E5MMV7-F1
#
_cell.length_a   1.000
_cell.length_b   1.000
_cell.length_c   1.000
_cell.angle_alpha   90.00
_cell.angle_beta   90.00
_cell.angle_gamma   90.00
#
_symmetry.space_group_name_H-M   'P 1'
#
loop_
_entity.id
_entity.type
_entity.pdbx_description
1 polymer ?
#
loop_
_entity_poly.entity_id
_entity_poly.type
_entity_poly.pdbx_seq_one_letter_code
_entity_poly.pdbx_strand_id
1 'polypeptide(L)'
;MRHFAHATLTVRTQYEAGGSTFDEAAALDPRRYQAAGGGFPLVVRGNLIGAVGVSGLEMHDDHALVVEALRAHLAQGGRRATTGD
;
A
#
# COMPACT_ATOMS: atom_id res chain seq x y z
N MET A 1 -4.19 2.96 5.58
CA MET A 1 -3.67 1.63 6.01
C MET A 1 -4.47 1.06 7.18
N ARG A 2 -4.24 1.50 8.43
CA ARG A 2 -4.93 0.92 9.62
C ARG A 2 -6.46 0.87 9.52
N HIS A 3 -7.07 1.79 8.79
CA HIS A 3 -8.52 1.88 8.65
C HIS A 3 -9.09 1.04 7.49
N PHE A 4 -8.31 0.82 6.43
CA PHE A 4 -8.81 0.22 5.18
C PHE A 4 -8.20 -1.14 4.85
N ALA A 5 -7.03 -1.48 5.40
CA ALA A 5 -6.26 -2.68 5.06
C ALA A 5 -5.97 -2.90 3.54
N HIS A 6 -6.12 -1.84 2.72
CA HIS A 6 -5.83 -1.81 1.29
C HIS A 6 -4.71 -0.81 0.98
N ALA A 7 -4.08 -0.97 -0.19
CA ALA A 7 -3.14 0.01 -0.72
C ALA A 7 -3.83 1.37 -0.89
N THR A 8 -3.11 2.47 -0.67
CA THR A 8 -3.72 3.81 -0.73
C THR A 8 -4.22 4.15 -2.14
N LEU A 9 -3.57 3.59 -3.18
CA LEU A 9 -4.05 3.72 -4.56
C LEU A 9 -5.40 3.02 -4.77
N THR A 10 -5.56 1.80 -4.24
CA THR A 10 -6.83 1.05 -4.31
C THR A 10 -7.96 1.79 -3.62
N VAL A 11 -7.69 2.38 -2.45
CA VAL A 11 -8.70 3.17 -1.73
C VAL A 11 -9.12 4.37 -2.56
N ARG A 12 -8.17 5.12 -3.14
CA ARG A 12 -8.48 6.26 -4.01
C ARG A 12 -9.38 5.85 -5.20
N THR A 13 -8.98 4.82 -5.94
CA THR A 13 -9.72 4.40 -7.14
C THR A 13 -11.12 3.88 -6.84
N GLN A 14 -11.36 3.32 -5.65
CA GLN A 14 -12.70 2.94 -5.20
C GLN A 14 -13.63 4.15 -5.01
N TYR A 15 -13.13 5.23 -4.42
CA TYR A 15 -13.92 6.47 -4.27
C TYR A 15 -14.18 7.12 -5.64
N GLU A 16 -13.15 7.20 -6.49
CA GLU A 16 -13.25 7.77 -7.84
C GLU A 16 -14.26 6.99 -8.70
N ALA A 17 -14.24 5.65 -8.64
CA ALA A 17 -15.22 4.81 -9.32
C ALA A 17 -16.65 5.00 -8.79
N GLY A 18 -16.79 5.41 -7.53
CA GLY A 18 -18.06 5.79 -6.90
C GLY A 18 -18.53 7.22 -7.21
N GLY A 19 -17.78 7.99 -8.01
CA GLY A 19 -18.13 9.35 -8.39
C GLY A 19 -17.80 10.42 -7.34
N SER A 20 -16.88 10.14 -6.41
CA SER A 20 -16.40 11.11 -5.41
C SER A 20 -14.89 10.99 -5.22
N THR A 21 -14.32 11.80 -4.35
CA THR A 21 -12.91 11.68 -3.93
C THR A 21 -12.82 11.14 -2.51
N PHE A 22 -11.65 10.59 -2.17
CA PHE A 22 -11.38 10.16 -0.79
C PHE A 22 -11.56 11.32 0.20
N ASP A 23 -11.06 12.50 -0.15
CA ASP A 23 -11.05 13.66 0.75
C ASP A 23 -12.47 14.18 1.01
N GLU A 24 -13.37 14.09 0.03
CA GLU A 24 -14.77 14.50 0.17
C GLU A 24 -15.62 13.50 0.95
N ALA A 25 -15.43 12.20 0.72
CA ALA A 25 -16.38 11.17 1.16
C ALA A 25 -15.87 10.29 2.32
N ALA A 26 -14.59 10.31 2.67
CA ALA A 26 -14.07 9.46 3.75
C ALA A 26 -14.48 9.89 5.16
N ALA A 27 -14.90 11.15 5.36
CA ALA A 27 -15.21 11.72 6.68
C ALA A 27 -14.09 11.52 7.72
N LEU A 28 -12.84 11.50 7.27
CA LEU A 28 -11.63 11.34 8.08
C LEU A 28 -10.82 12.65 8.10
N ASP A 29 -10.02 12.85 9.15
CA ASP A 29 -9.12 14.01 9.23
C ASP A 29 -8.08 13.96 8.10
N PRO A 30 -8.10 14.90 7.15
CA PRO A 30 -7.20 14.90 5.99
C PRO A 30 -5.73 15.12 6.38
N ARG A 31 -5.45 15.66 7.57
CA ARG A 31 -4.08 15.77 8.10
C ARG A 31 -3.52 14.42 8.55
N ARG A 32 -4.40 13.45 8.80
CA ARG A 32 -4.05 12.13 9.35
C ARG A 32 -4.23 11.01 8.33
N TYR A 33 -5.09 11.20 7.33
CA TYR A 33 -5.43 10.20 6.34
C TYR A 33 -5.28 10.76 4.94
N GLN A 34 -4.54 10.04 4.10
CA GLN A 34 -4.36 10.39 2.70
C GLN A 34 -4.37 9.13 1.84
N ALA A 35 -5.10 9.19 0.72
CA ALA A 35 -5.10 8.16 -0.30
C ALA A 35 -4.17 8.55 -1.46
N ALA A 36 -2.88 8.73 -1.16
CA ALA A 36 -1.87 9.27 -2.09
C ALA A 36 -1.03 8.21 -2.83
N GLY A 37 -1.56 7.00 -3.03
CA GLY A 37 -0.94 5.93 -3.86
C GLY A 37 0.25 5.15 -3.30
N GLY A 38 1.20 5.79 -2.60
CA GLY A 38 2.47 5.17 -2.17
C GLY A 38 2.43 4.25 -0.95
N GLY A 39 1.28 4.07 -0.30
CA GLY A 39 1.14 3.16 0.84
C GLY A 39 0.73 1.75 0.43
N PHE A 40 1.36 0.73 1.03
CA PHE A 40 1.02 -0.69 0.84
C PHE A 40 0.89 -1.48 2.15
N PRO A 41 -0.17 -2.28 2.36
CA PRO A 41 -0.37 -3.04 3.60
C PRO A 41 0.51 -4.29 3.63
N LEU A 42 1.03 -4.63 4.81
CA LEU A 42 1.76 -5.87 5.04
C LEU A 42 0.85 -6.88 5.74
N VAL A 43 0.43 -7.90 5.00
CA VAL A 43 -0.47 -8.95 5.48
C VAL A 43 0.29 -10.28 5.51
N VAL A 44 0.36 -10.91 6.68
CA VAL A 44 1.01 -12.22 6.87
C VAL A 44 -0.01 -13.18 7.45
N ARG A 45 -0.22 -14.32 6.76
CA ARG A 45 -1.20 -15.34 7.17
C ARG A 45 -2.59 -14.74 7.46
N GLY A 46 -3.04 -13.83 6.60
CA GLY A 46 -4.33 -13.13 6.74
C GLY A 46 -4.39 -12.02 7.79
N ASN A 47 -3.30 -11.75 8.52
CA ASN A 47 -3.26 -10.73 9.55
C ASN A 47 -2.50 -9.48 9.07
N LEU A 48 -3.09 -8.29 9.25
CA LEU A 48 -2.42 -7.03 9.00
C LEU A 48 -1.39 -6.75 10.10
N ILE A 49 -0.11 -6.85 9.77
CA ILE A 49 0.99 -6.65 10.72
C ILE A 49 1.63 -5.27 10.64
N GLY A 50 1.34 -4.52 9.57
CA GLY A 50 1.92 -3.21 9.36
C GLY A 50 1.64 -2.66 7.97
N ALA A 51 2.40 -1.64 7.59
CA ALA A 51 2.37 -1.07 6.25
C ALA A 51 3.74 -0.49 5.91
N VAL A 52 4.03 -0.41 4.62
CA VAL A 52 5.16 0.33 4.07
C VAL A 52 4.62 1.51 3.26
N GLY A 53 5.37 2.60 3.20
CA GLY A 53 5.00 3.79 2.44
C GLY A 53 6.20 4.35 1.70
N VAL A 54 5.97 4.79 0.47
CA VAL A 54 6.86 5.63 -0.33
C VAL A 54 6.15 6.94 -0.58
N SER A 55 6.91 8.04 -0.62
CA SER A 55 6.38 9.36 -0.92
C SER A 55 7.42 10.21 -1.62
N GLY A 56 6.99 10.99 -2.60
CA GLY A 56 7.79 12.04 -3.23
C GLY A 56 7.90 11.92 -4.75
N LEU A 57 7.34 10.86 -5.34
CA LEU A 57 7.18 10.72 -6.78
C LEU A 57 5.75 11.08 -7.22
N GLU A 58 5.46 10.87 -8.50
CA GLU A 58 4.09 10.77 -8.98
C GLU A 58 3.40 9.58 -8.28
N MET A 59 2.09 9.68 -8.06
CA MET A 59 1.34 8.75 -7.22
C MET A 59 1.40 7.29 -7.68
N HIS A 60 1.33 7.05 -8.98
CA HIS A 60 1.44 5.70 -9.54
C HIS A 60 2.88 5.21 -9.46
N ASP A 61 3.86 6.09 -9.59
CA ASP A 61 5.28 5.75 -9.44
C ASP A 61 5.63 5.39 -7.99
N ASP A 62 5.13 6.13 -7.01
CA ASP A 62 5.27 5.79 -5.58
C ASP A 62 4.66 4.40 -5.29
N HIS A 63 3.51 4.09 -5.90
CA HIS A 63 2.89 2.77 -5.80
C HIS A 63 3.72 1.68 -6.49
N ALA A 64 4.18 1.92 -7.71
CA ALA A 64 4.98 0.97 -8.47
C ALA A 64 6.27 0.63 -7.73
N LEU A 65 6.98 1.64 -7.23
CA LEU A 65 8.23 1.45 -6.49
C LEU A 65 8.03 0.56 -5.25
N VAL A 66 6.96 0.79 -4.47
CA VAL A 66 6.72 -0.04 -3.27
C VAL A 66 6.37 -1.48 -3.64
N VAL A 67 5.61 -1.71 -4.71
CA VAL A 67 5.28 -3.06 -5.20
C VAL A 67 6.52 -3.78 -5.72
N GLU A 68 7.36 -3.10 -6.49
CA GLU A 68 8.60 -3.65 -7.01
C GLU A 68 9.57 -4.03 -5.90
N ALA A 69 9.76 -3.16 -4.91
CA ALA A 69 10.61 -3.42 -3.76
C ALA A 69 10.14 -4.65 -2.96
N LEU A 70 8.83 -4.77 -2.72
CA LEU A 70 8.25 -5.93 -2.04
C LEU A 70 8.44 -7.23 -2.85
N ARG A 71 8.21 -7.18 -4.17
CA ARG A 71 8.44 -8.34 -5.05
C ARG A 71 9.91 -8.77 -5.05
N ALA A 72 10.84 -7.81 -5.14
CA ALA A 72 12.27 -8.08 -5.08
C ALA A 72 12.68 -8.70 -3.74
N HIS A 73 12.15 -8.20 -2.63
CA HIS A 73 12.40 -8.75 -1.29
C HIS A 73 11.91 -10.20 -1.17
N LEU A 74 10.70 -10.50 -1.65
CA LEU A 74 10.14 -11.85 -1.63
C LEU A 74 10.95 -12.83 -2.50
N ALA A 75 11.43 -12.39 -3.67
CA ALA A 75 12.30 -13.18 -4.54
C ALA A 75 13.66 -13.48 -3.90
N GLN A 76 14.20 -12.55 -3.10
CA GLN A 76 15.43 -12.77 -2.33
C GLN A 76 15.22 -13.68 -1.12
N GLY A 77 14.07 -13.59 -0.46
CA GLY A 77 13.68 -14.46 0.65
C GLY A 77 13.57 -15.94 0.22
N GLY A 78 13.02 -16.20 -0.96
CA GLY A 78 12.98 -17.55 -1.55
C GLY A 78 14.37 -18.12 -1.87
N ARG A 79 15.34 -17.26 -2.19
CA ARG A 79 16.74 -17.65 -2.46
C ARG A 79 17.58 -17.93 -1.21
N ARG A 80 17.13 -17.50 -0.03
CA ARG A 80 17.82 -17.78 1.25
C ARG A 80 17.37 -19.07 1.93
N ALA A 81 16.23 -19.64 1.52
CA ALA A 81 15.66 -20.85 2.12
C ALA A 81 16.25 -22.17 1.57
N THR A 82 17.17 -22.12 0.59
CA THR A 82 17.77 -23.32 -0.06
C THR A 82 19.21 -23.60 0.38
N THR A 83 19.66 -23.06 1.51
CA THR A 83 20.95 -23.42 2.12
C THR A 83 20.70 -23.88 3.55
N GLY A 84 20.49 -25.18 3.70
CA GLY A 84 20.20 -25.86 4.95
C GLY A 84 19.92 -27.33 4.67
N ASP A 85 21.02 -28.07 4.44
CA ASP A 85 21.15 -29.53 4.60
C ASP A 85 21.02 -29.90 6.09
#